data_AF-A0A6B1AT66-F1
#
_entry.id   AF-A0A6B1AT66-F1
#
_cell.length_a   1.000
_cell.length_b   1.000
_cell.length_c   1.000
_cell.angle_alpha   90.00
_cell.angle_beta   90.00
_cell.angle_gamma   90.00
#
_symmetry.space_group_name_H-M   'P 1'
#
loop_
_entity.id
_entity.type
_entity.pdbx_description
1 polymer ?
#
loop_
_entity_poly.entity_id
_entity_poly.type
_entity_poly.pdbx_seq_one_letter_code
_entity_poly.pdbx_strand_id
1 'polypeptide(L)'
;MDERVEGFAEQLKQALRELKSAHGEMKDALRLRLAETVGLSPNLSLSDLRAQSAGRCHGLENQTVDVHGLRGLLLRINRVGDTDEQWLENILMFLANKPSAKWTDVDRSEAEYKLADFARRFADLYRLAAEERRIALNDNRDFEVYLLKSLKSGGKFLDEIITVDREKQEHAKNIKQEIEAALQKSGNRDLQLAALAQVVDEFLKSSDQPSKLTGADEETPAVNLVHDRKS
;
A
#
# COMPACT_ATOMS: atom_id res chain seq x y z
N MET A 1 -37.14 22.19 -35.19
CA MET A 1 -36.47 22.58 -33.93
C MET A 1 -34.99 22.69 -34.24
N ASP A 2 -34.35 23.75 -33.80
CA ASP A 2 -33.04 24.23 -34.25
C ASP A 2 -31.92 23.28 -33.75
N GLU A 3 -31.11 22.69 -34.65
CA GLU A 3 -30.00 21.75 -34.33
C GLU A 3 -29.06 22.28 -33.23
N ARG A 4 -28.97 23.61 -33.09
CA ARG A 4 -28.20 24.29 -32.04
C ARG A 4 -28.74 24.06 -30.64
N VAL A 5 -30.06 23.91 -30.51
CA VAL A 5 -30.73 23.65 -29.22
C VAL A 5 -30.55 22.19 -28.80
N GLU A 6 -30.59 21.25 -29.75
CA GLU A 6 -30.27 19.83 -29.49
C GLU A 6 -28.79 19.65 -29.12
N GLY A 7 -27.87 20.29 -29.85
CA GLY A 7 -26.44 20.26 -29.53
C GLY A 7 -26.12 20.83 -28.13
N PHE A 8 -26.75 21.94 -27.75
CA PHE A 8 -26.60 22.51 -26.41
C PHE A 8 -27.17 21.57 -25.32
N ALA A 9 -28.35 20.99 -25.55
CA ALA A 9 -28.96 20.07 -24.60
C ALA A 9 -28.10 18.82 -24.35
N GLU A 10 -27.46 18.26 -25.38
CA GLU A 10 -26.54 17.13 -25.22
C GLU A 10 -25.26 17.51 -24.49
N GLN A 11 -24.66 18.67 -24.80
CA GLN A 11 -23.49 19.16 -24.07
C GLN A 11 -23.79 19.38 -22.58
N LEU A 12 -24.95 19.94 -22.25
CA LEU A 12 -25.37 20.13 -20.86
C LEU A 12 -25.60 18.80 -20.15
N LYS A 13 -26.26 17.83 -20.80
CA LYS A 13 -26.44 16.48 -20.24
C LYS A 13 -25.10 15.81 -19.98
N GLN A 14 -24.12 15.98 -20.87
CA GLN A 14 -22.79 15.42 -20.71
C GLN A 14 -22.07 16.07 -19.53
N ALA A 15 -22.04 17.39 -19.45
CA ALA A 15 -21.44 18.12 -18.33
C ALA A 15 -22.07 17.74 -16.97
N LEU A 16 -23.39 17.57 -16.91
CA LEU A 16 -24.07 17.14 -15.68
C LEU A 16 -23.74 15.70 -15.28
N ARG A 17 -23.53 14.79 -16.25
CA ARG A 17 -23.08 13.42 -15.98
C ARG A 17 -21.67 13.40 -15.43
N GLU A 18 -20.76 14.15 -16.06
CA GLU A 18 -19.37 14.29 -15.61
C GLU A 18 -19.31 14.85 -14.18
N LEU A 19 -20.07 15.91 -13.89
CA LEU A 19 -20.12 16.48 -12.54
C LEU A 19 -20.66 15.48 -11.50
N LYS A 20 -21.61 14.63 -11.90
CA LYS A 20 -22.18 13.60 -11.02
C LYS A 20 -21.18 12.50 -10.68
N SER A 21 -20.30 12.10 -11.62
CA SER A 21 -19.30 11.05 -11.38
C SER A 21 -17.99 11.58 -10.78
N ALA A 22 -17.68 12.87 -10.96
CA ALA A 22 -16.41 13.48 -10.58
C ALA A 22 -16.00 13.23 -9.11
N HIS A 23 -16.96 13.31 -8.17
CA HIS A 23 -16.66 13.09 -6.75
C HIS A 23 -16.25 11.64 -6.47
N GLY A 24 -16.96 10.67 -7.06
CA GLY A 24 -16.63 9.25 -6.93
C GLY A 24 -15.27 8.93 -7.54
N GLU A 25 -15.02 9.41 -8.77
CA GLU A 25 -13.74 9.23 -9.47
C GLU A 25 -12.57 9.86 -8.71
N MET A 26 -12.78 11.02 -8.10
CA MET A 26 -11.77 11.65 -7.24
C MET A 26 -11.48 10.78 -6.00
N LYS A 27 -12.50 10.27 -5.31
CA LYS A 27 -12.32 9.41 -4.14
C LYS A 27 -11.58 8.12 -4.51
N ASP A 28 -11.90 7.53 -5.66
CA ASP A 28 -11.22 6.35 -6.15
C ASP A 28 -9.76 6.65 -6.49
N ALA A 29 -9.47 7.75 -7.20
CA ALA A 29 -8.09 8.15 -7.49
C ALA A 29 -7.27 8.35 -6.21
N LEU A 30 -7.83 9.01 -5.19
CA LEU A 30 -7.16 9.22 -3.91
C LEU A 30 -7.01 7.92 -3.10
N ARG A 31 -7.96 6.98 -3.21
CA ARG A 31 -7.82 5.62 -2.66
C ARG A 31 -6.62 4.90 -3.26
N LEU A 32 -6.43 4.96 -4.58
CA LEU A 32 -5.27 4.38 -5.25
C LEU A 32 -3.96 4.99 -4.72
N ARG A 33 -3.91 6.33 -4.64
CA ARG A 33 -2.74 7.05 -4.11
C ARG A 33 -2.45 6.72 -2.65
N LEU A 34 -3.49 6.59 -1.83
CA LEU A 34 -3.32 6.19 -0.43
C LEU A 34 -2.68 4.80 -0.33
N ALA A 35 -3.13 3.85 -1.15
CA ALA A 35 -2.53 2.51 -1.20
C ALA A 35 -1.03 2.59 -1.53
N GLU A 36 -0.67 3.35 -2.56
CA GLU A 36 0.73 3.58 -2.94
C GLU A 36 1.52 4.27 -1.79
N THR A 37 0.95 5.26 -1.10
CA THR A 37 1.59 5.96 0.01
C THR A 37 1.98 5.03 1.16
N VAL A 38 1.18 4.01 1.45
CA VAL A 38 1.49 2.99 2.47
C VAL A 38 2.22 1.78 1.88
N GLY A 39 2.57 1.79 0.59
CA GLY A 39 3.31 0.74 -0.11
C GLY A 39 2.48 -0.52 -0.43
N LEU A 40 1.17 -0.38 -0.58
CA LEU A 40 0.23 -1.46 -0.94
C LEU A 40 -0.18 -1.38 -2.42
N SER A 41 -0.70 -2.48 -2.97
CA SER A 41 -1.19 -2.49 -4.35
C SER A 41 -2.37 -1.53 -4.53
N PRO A 42 -2.39 -0.72 -5.61
CA PRO A 42 -3.51 0.18 -5.90
C PRO A 42 -4.81 -0.56 -6.23
N ASN A 43 -4.73 -1.82 -6.68
CA ASN A 43 -5.89 -2.58 -7.14
C ASN A 43 -6.73 -3.21 -6.01
N LEU A 44 -6.37 -2.97 -4.75
CA LEU A 44 -7.11 -3.48 -3.59
C LEU A 44 -8.53 -2.93 -3.51
N SER A 45 -9.47 -3.74 -3.01
CA SER A 45 -10.78 -3.23 -2.60
C SER A 45 -10.61 -2.24 -1.43
N LEU A 46 -11.61 -1.40 -1.17
CA LEU A 46 -11.51 -0.44 -0.06
C LEU A 46 -11.38 -1.16 1.30
N SER A 47 -12.07 -2.29 1.45
CA SER A 47 -12.01 -3.12 2.66
C SER A 47 -10.63 -3.74 2.86
N ASP A 48 -10.07 -4.32 1.79
CA ASP A 48 -8.72 -4.91 1.83
C ASP A 48 -7.65 -3.85 2.08
N LEU A 49 -7.78 -2.69 1.44
CA LEU A 49 -6.89 -1.56 1.65
C LEU A 49 -6.90 -1.15 3.12
N ARG A 50 -8.08 -1.02 3.73
CA ARG A 50 -8.20 -0.66 5.15
C ARG A 50 -7.56 -1.70 6.05
N ALA A 51 -7.90 -2.97 5.88
CA ALA A 51 -7.39 -4.06 6.71
C ALA A 51 -5.86 -4.17 6.62
N GLN A 52 -5.31 -4.14 5.40
CA GLN A 52 -3.87 -4.24 5.17
C GLN A 52 -3.11 -2.99 5.64
N SER A 53 -3.69 -1.80 5.45
CA SER A 53 -3.08 -0.55 5.92
C SER A 53 -2.97 -0.54 7.44
N ALA A 54 -4.01 -0.99 8.15
CA ALA A 54 -3.99 -1.07 9.62
C ALA A 54 -2.90 -2.02 10.12
N GLY A 55 -2.78 -3.22 9.52
CA GLY A 55 -1.73 -4.17 9.90
C GLY A 55 -0.32 -3.64 9.65
N ARG A 56 -0.10 -2.99 8.50
CA ARG A 56 1.21 -2.45 8.12
C ARG A 56 1.61 -1.21 8.90
N CYS A 57 0.65 -0.38 9.29
CA CYS A 57 0.90 0.90 9.96
C CYS A 57 0.80 0.82 11.48
N HIS A 58 0.42 -0.34 12.03
CA HIS A 58 0.25 -0.51 13.46
C HIS A 58 1.54 -0.23 14.24
N GLY A 59 1.48 0.66 15.23
CA GLY A 59 2.58 0.96 16.13
C GLY A 59 3.61 1.95 15.58
N LEU A 60 3.56 2.30 14.29
CA LEU A 60 4.45 3.31 13.69
C LEU A 60 4.20 4.71 14.26
N GLU A 61 2.99 4.98 14.75
CA GLU A 61 2.63 6.25 15.40
C GLU A 61 3.47 6.56 16.65
N ASN A 62 4.11 5.54 17.23
CA ASN A 62 5.00 5.67 18.39
C ASN A 62 6.42 6.10 18.00
N GLN A 63 6.75 6.04 16.70
CA GLN A 63 8.09 6.28 16.15
C GLN A 63 8.21 7.65 15.49
N THR A 64 7.18 8.49 15.64
CA THR A 64 7.17 9.86 15.15
C THR A 64 6.60 10.81 16.19
N VAL A 65 7.23 11.98 16.32
CA VAL A 65 6.76 13.07 17.19
C VAL A 65 5.89 14.09 16.45
N ASP A 66 5.73 13.95 15.13
CA ASP A 66 4.91 14.86 14.31
C ASP A 66 3.41 14.57 14.47
N VAL A 67 2.83 15.13 15.53
CA VAL A 67 1.43 14.93 15.95
C VAL A 67 0.42 15.30 14.86
N HIS A 68 0.70 16.34 14.06
CA HIS A 68 -0.28 16.91 13.13
C HIS A 68 -0.05 16.55 11.66
N GLY A 69 1.10 15.98 11.29
CA GLY A 69 1.32 15.39 9.97
C GLY A 69 1.24 13.87 10.00
N LEU A 70 2.40 13.21 10.03
CA LEU A 70 2.51 11.77 9.79
C LEU A 70 1.83 10.94 10.88
N ARG A 71 1.98 11.32 12.17
CA ARG A 71 1.30 10.63 13.27
C ARG A 71 -0.21 10.78 13.17
N GLY A 72 -0.69 11.97 12.81
CA GLY A 72 -2.11 12.24 12.60
C GLY A 72 -2.72 11.35 11.51
N LEU A 73 -1.99 11.14 10.41
CA LEU A 73 -2.40 10.23 9.34
C LEU A 73 -2.40 8.76 9.81
N LEU A 74 -1.35 8.31 10.49
CA LEU A 74 -1.24 6.95 11.03
C LEU A 74 -2.40 6.60 11.99
N LEU A 75 -2.75 7.53 12.89
CA LEU A 75 -3.89 7.35 13.80
C LEU A 75 -5.22 7.19 13.06
N ARG A 76 -5.37 7.80 11.89
CA ARG A 76 -6.57 7.67 11.04
C ARG A 76 -6.58 6.37 10.25
N ILE A 77 -5.43 5.98 9.72
CA ILE A 77 -5.25 4.68 9.07
C ILE A 77 -5.61 3.55 10.04
N ASN A 78 -5.11 3.62 11.28
CA ASN A 78 -5.30 2.60 12.31
C ASN A 78 -6.66 2.70 13.04
N ARG A 79 -7.58 3.57 12.59
CA ARG A 79 -8.86 3.79 13.27
C ARG A 79 -9.82 2.61 13.12
N VAL A 80 -10.31 2.12 14.25
CA VAL A 80 -11.27 1.00 14.35
C VAL A 80 -12.70 1.53 14.54
N GLY A 81 -13.70 0.80 14.05
CA GLY A 81 -15.13 1.06 14.33
C GLY A 81 -15.91 1.84 13.26
N ASP A 82 -15.22 2.47 12.30
CA ASP A 82 -15.86 3.13 11.16
C ASP A 82 -16.28 2.11 10.08
N THR A 83 -17.17 2.45 9.14
CA THR A 83 -17.29 1.71 7.85
C THR A 83 -16.11 2.03 6.94
N ASP A 84 -15.94 1.28 5.85
CA ASP A 84 -14.83 1.50 4.91
C ASP A 84 -14.91 2.88 4.24
N GLU A 85 -16.11 3.34 3.89
CA GLU A 85 -16.35 4.65 3.32
C GLU A 85 -16.11 5.77 4.33
N GLN A 86 -16.52 5.56 5.59
CA GLN A 86 -16.30 6.52 6.68
C GLN A 86 -14.81 6.64 7.02
N TRP A 87 -14.09 5.51 7.01
CA TRP A 87 -12.65 5.46 7.19
C TRP A 87 -11.92 6.25 6.11
N LEU A 88 -12.24 6.02 4.83
CA LEU A 88 -11.65 6.79 3.73
C LEU A 88 -12.00 8.27 3.84
N GLU A 89 -13.26 8.59 4.13
CA GLU A 89 -13.70 9.97 4.31
C GLU A 89 -12.94 10.66 5.46
N ASN A 90 -12.64 9.96 6.56
CA ASN A 90 -11.85 10.50 7.66
C ASN A 90 -10.43 10.88 7.23
N ILE A 91 -9.80 10.05 6.39
CA ILE A 91 -8.48 10.31 5.81
C ILE A 91 -8.55 11.50 4.86
N LEU A 92 -9.54 11.54 3.96
CA LEU A 92 -9.71 12.67 3.04
C LEU A 92 -9.91 13.97 3.82
N MET A 93 -10.84 13.99 4.78
CA MET A 93 -11.08 15.15 5.65
C MET A 93 -9.80 15.65 6.32
N PHE A 94 -8.88 14.77 6.68
CA PHE A 94 -7.58 15.16 7.23
C PHE A 94 -6.68 15.83 6.19
N LEU A 95 -6.65 15.34 4.95
CA LEU A 95 -5.80 15.89 3.89
C LEU A 95 -6.19 17.33 3.52
N ALA A 96 -7.48 17.67 3.47
CA ALA A 96 -7.96 18.99 3.05
C ALA A 96 -8.63 19.81 4.17
N ASN A 97 -8.68 19.28 5.40
CA ASN A 97 -9.37 19.89 6.55
C ASN A 97 -10.86 20.22 6.31
N LYS A 98 -11.53 19.46 5.43
CA LYS A 98 -12.97 19.59 5.15
C LYS A 98 -13.51 18.33 4.42
N PRO A 99 -14.83 18.07 4.49
CA PRO A 99 -15.46 16.93 3.80
C PRO A 99 -15.16 16.91 2.30
N SER A 100 -14.92 15.71 1.75
CA SER A 100 -14.57 15.49 0.34
C SER A 100 -15.62 16.04 -0.62
N ALA A 101 -16.89 16.07 -0.21
CA ALA A 101 -18.00 16.63 -0.98
C ALA A 101 -17.91 18.15 -1.18
N LYS A 102 -17.04 18.86 -0.43
CA LYS A 102 -16.82 20.31 -0.53
C LYS A 102 -15.49 20.67 -1.17
N TRP A 103 -14.82 19.71 -1.79
CA TRP A 103 -13.53 19.93 -2.40
C TRP A 103 -13.65 20.64 -3.74
N THR A 104 -12.67 21.49 -3.98
CA THR A 104 -12.34 22.07 -5.28
C THR A 104 -11.15 21.31 -5.87
N ASP A 105 -10.84 21.57 -7.13
CA ASP A 105 -9.66 20.98 -7.79
C ASP A 105 -8.35 21.37 -7.09
N VAL A 106 -8.33 22.54 -6.43
CA VAL A 106 -7.20 22.97 -5.60
C VAL A 106 -7.02 22.05 -4.40
N ASP A 107 -8.11 21.73 -3.69
CA ASP A 107 -8.06 20.85 -2.52
C ASP A 107 -7.63 19.43 -2.91
N ARG A 108 -8.12 18.95 -4.05
CA ARG A 108 -7.68 17.67 -4.63
C ARG A 108 -6.18 17.68 -4.88
N SER A 109 -5.68 18.71 -5.56
CA SER A 109 -4.26 18.83 -5.91
C SER A 109 -3.37 18.91 -4.66
N GLU A 110 -3.81 19.65 -3.64
CA GLU A 110 -3.12 19.70 -2.35
C GLU A 110 -3.12 18.35 -1.62
N ALA A 111 -4.24 17.62 -1.65
CA ALA A 111 -4.32 16.29 -1.05
C ALA A 111 -3.39 15.28 -1.75
N GLU A 112 -3.35 15.29 -3.08
CA GLU A 112 -2.43 14.46 -3.87
C GLU A 112 -0.97 14.79 -3.55
N TYR A 113 -0.62 16.08 -3.45
CA TYR A 113 0.71 16.52 -3.04
C TYR A 113 1.07 16.05 -1.62
N LYS A 114 0.14 16.17 -0.67
CA LYS A 114 0.34 15.70 0.71
C LYS A 114 0.56 14.19 0.77
N LEU A 115 -0.19 13.41 0.00
CA LEU A 115 0.00 11.95 -0.07
C LEU A 115 1.39 11.57 -0.64
N ALA A 116 1.84 12.30 -1.67
CA ALA A 116 3.19 12.12 -2.21
C ALA A 116 4.29 12.49 -1.19
N ASP A 117 4.08 13.56 -0.42
CA ASP A 117 4.99 13.92 0.67
C ASP A 117 5.01 12.84 1.75
N PHE A 118 3.84 12.37 2.18
CA PHE A 118 3.71 11.29 3.14
C PHE A 118 4.38 10.01 2.66
N ALA A 119 4.28 9.63 1.38
CA ALA A 119 4.91 8.41 0.87
C ALA A 119 6.42 8.35 1.15
N ARG A 120 7.12 9.49 0.96
CA ARG A 120 8.56 9.60 1.28
C ARG A 120 8.81 9.41 2.77
N ARG A 121 8.00 10.07 3.60
CA ARG A 121 8.13 10.05 5.06
C ARG A 121 7.74 8.71 5.67
N PHE A 122 6.79 8.00 5.08
CA PHE A 122 6.44 6.62 5.41
C PHE A 122 7.62 5.69 5.14
N ALA A 123 8.28 5.82 3.98
CA ALA A 123 9.46 5.00 3.68
C ALA A 123 10.59 5.23 4.70
N ASP A 124 10.84 6.48 5.09
CA ASP A 124 11.82 6.81 6.12
C ASP A 124 11.40 6.25 7.50
N LEU A 125 10.13 6.35 7.85
CA LEU A 125 9.60 5.82 9.11
C LEU A 125 9.66 4.30 9.16
N TYR A 126 9.32 3.60 8.07
CA TYR A 126 9.48 2.15 7.97
C TYR A 126 10.94 1.72 8.15
N ARG A 127 11.88 2.50 7.60
CA ARG A 127 13.31 2.24 7.79
C ARG A 127 13.74 2.42 9.23
N LEU A 128 13.33 3.52 9.87
CA LEU A 128 13.60 3.76 11.29
C LEU A 128 12.98 2.67 12.17
N ALA A 129 11.76 2.25 11.85
CA ALA A 129 11.04 1.20 12.54
C ALA A 129 11.78 -0.14 12.52
N ALA A 130 12.31 -0.50 11.35
CA ALA A 130 13.12 -1.70 11.17
C ALA A 130 14.41 -1.63 12.00
N GLU A 131 15.08 -0.48 12.01
CA GLU A 131 16.32 -0.27 12.76
C GLU A 131 16.11 -0.28 14.28
N GLU A 132 15.04 0.33 14.79
CA GLU A 132 14.71 0.26 16.21
C GLU A 132 14.31 -1.16 16.62
N ARG A 133 13.58 -1.89 15.77
CA ARG A 133 13.25 -3.30 16.02
C ARG A 133 14.52 -4.16 16.08
N ARG A 134 15.52 -3.87 15.25
CA ARG A 134 16.86 -4.47 15.31
C ARG A 134 17.56 -4.22 16.65
N ILE A 135 17.38 -3.03 17.24
CA ILE A 135 18.01 -2.64 18.52
C ILE A 135 17.24 -3.19 19.74
N ALA A 136 15.91 -3.15 19.70
CA ALA A 136 15.04 -3.57 20.81
C ALA A 136 15.01 -5.09 20.99
N LEU A 137 15.15 -5.83 19.89
CA LEU A 137 15.34 -7.27 19.92
C LEU A 137 16.80 -7.58 20.27
N ASN A 138 17.20 -7.44 21.54
CA ASN A 138 18.34 -8.20 22.10
C ASN A 138 18.12 -9.74 22.03
N ASP A 139 17.36 -10.20 21.05
CA ASP A 139 16.97 -11.55 20.72
C ASP A 139 17.73 -11.87 19.42
N ASN A 140 18.64 -12.82 19.51
CA ASN A 140 19.61 -13.25 18.51
C ASN A 140 18.96 -13.93 17.27
N ARG A 141 17.84 -13.38 16.77
CA ARG A 141 17.15 -13.83 15.57
C ARG A 141 17.46 -12.84 14.45
N ASP A 142 18.51 -13.17 13.72
CA ASP A 142 18.95 -12.47 12.53
C ASP A 142 17.79 -12.37 11.52
N PHE A 143 17.28 -11.16 11.31
CA PHE A 143 16.50 -10.84 10.13
C PHE A 143 16.96 -9.52 9.51
N GLU A 144 16.97 -9.49 8.19
CA GLU A 144 17.39 -8.38 7.34
C GLU A 144 16.16 -7.78 6.64
N VAL A 145 16.11 -6.45 6.50
CA VAL A 145 15.01 -5.76 5.82
C VAL A 145 15.52 -5.13 4.52
N TYR A 146 14.82 -5.42 3.43
CA TYR A 146 15.15 -4.96 2.07
C TYR A 146 13.99 -4.17 1.48
N LEU A 147 14.31 -3.05 0.83
CA LEU A 147 13.35 -2.25 0.05
C LEU A 147 13.72 -2.36 -1.42
N LEU A 148 12.82 -2.93 -2.22
CA LEU A 148 12.97 -2.98 -3.66
C LEU A 148 12.16 -1.87 -4.31
N LYS A 149 12.77 -1.13 -5.25
CA LYS A 149 12.12 -0.07 -6.01
C LYS A 149 12.48 -0.18 -7.50
N SER A 150 11.49 -0.01 -8.37
CA SER A 150 11.69 0.17 -9.81
C SER A 150 11.09 1.49 -10.29
N LEU A 151 11.89 2.25 -11.06
CA LEU A 151 11.57 3.56 -11.62
C LEU A 151 11.98 3.58 -13.08
N LYS A 152 11.01 3.60 -14.00
CA LYS A 152 11.25 3.76 -15.44
C LYS A 152 10.76 5.13 -15.91
N SER A 153 11.54 5.78 -16.77
CA SER A 153 11.14 7.05 -17.38
C SER A 153 9.83 6.87 -18.16
N GLY A 154 8.79 7.62 -17.78
CA GLY A 154 7.43 7.50 -18.34
C GLY A 154 6.60 6.31 -17.83
N GLY A 155 7.09 5.54 -16.84
CA GLY A 155 6.42 4.38 -16.26
C GLY A 155 5.81 4.63 -14.88
N LYS A 156 5.08 3.62 -14.36
CA LYS A 156 4.58 3.61 -12.98
C LYS A 156 5.73 3.40 -11.98
N PHE A 157 5.60 3.98 -10.79
CA PHE A 157 6.47 3.76 -9.65
C PHE A 157 6.09 2.42 -9.00
N LEU A 158 7.04 1.52 -8.77
CA LEU A 158 6.80 0.22 -8.13
C LEU A 158 7.73 0.05 -6.91
N ASP A 159 7.20 -0.34 -5.76
CA ASP A 159 7.99 -0.67 -4.58
C ASP A 159 7.41 -1.81 -3.73
N GLU A 160 8.29 -2.51 -3.00
CA GLU A 160 7.92 -3.60 -2.10
C GLU A 160 8.92 -3.68 -0.93
N ILE A 161 8.41 -3.87 0.30
CA ILE A 161 9.22 -4.05 1.52
C ILE A 161 9.26 -5.54 1.85
N ILE A 162 10.47 -6.11 1.93
CA ILE A 162 10.70 -7.52 2.24
C ILE A 162 11.46 -7.65 3.54
N THR A 163 10.94 -8.50 4.43
CA THR A 163 11.63 -8.93 5.66
C THR A 163 12.14 -10.35 5.48
N VAL A 164 13.44 -10.55 5.62
CA VAL A 164 14.17 -11.81 5.44
C VAL A 164 14.70 -12.26 6.80
N ASP A 165 14.02 -13.20 7.45
CA ASP A 165 14.52 -13.88 8.64
C ASP A 165 15.49 -15.02 8.30
N ARG A 166 16.11 -15.64 9.30
CA ARG A 166 17.06 -16.75 9.13
C ARG A 166 16.47 -17.92 8.33
N GLU A 167 15.19 -18.23 8.51
CA GLU A 167 14.52 -19.30 7.77
C GLU A 167 14.38 -18.92 6.29
N LYS A 168 13.90 -17.72 5.98
CA LYS A 168 13.84 -17.21 4.60
C LYS A 168 15.22 -17.05 3.99
N GLN A 169 16.22 -16.65 4.76
CA GLN A 169 17.60 -16.53 4.32
C GLN A 169 18.17 -17.89 3.91
N GLU A 170 17.92 -18.94 4.70
CA GLU A 170 18.33 -20.31 4.38
C GLU A 170 17.62 -20.82 3.12
N HIS A 171 16.30 -20.63 3.01
CA HIS A 171 15.54 -21.03 1.82
C HIS A 171 15.92 -20.25 0.56
N ALA A 172 16.23 -18.96 0.70
CA ALA A 172 16.63 -18.10 -0.42
C ALA A 172 18.13 -18.20 -0.75
N LYS A 173 18.95 -18.86 0.08
CA LYS A 173 20.41 -18.92 -0.07
C LYS A 173 20.83 -19.50 -1.41
N ASN A 174 20.23 -20.61 -1.81
CA ASN A 174 20.56 -21.29 -3.07
C ASN A 174 20.19 -20.41 -4.26
N ILE A 175 19.00 -19.79 -4.22
CA ILE A 175 18.52 -18.87 -5.26
C ILE A 175 19.46 -17.67 -5.38
N LYS A 176 19.86 -17.06 -4.25
CA LYS A 176 20.83 -15.96 -4.23
C LYS A 176 22.15 -16.36 -4.90
N GLN A 177 22.69 -17.53 -4.56
CA GLN A 177 23.95 -18.02 -5.13
C GLN A 177 23.85 -18.25 -6.64
N GLU A 178 22.72 -18.78 -7.13
CA GLU A 178 22.48 -18.98 -8.56
C GLU A 178 22.40 -17.64 -9.31
N ILE A 179 21.71 -16.64 -8.72
CA ILE A 179 21.62 -15.29 -9.28
C ILE A 179 23.02 -14.64 -9.32
N GLU A 180 23.77 -14.69 -8.22
CA GLU A 180 25.13 -14.14 -8.16
C GLU A 180 26.05 -14.79 -9.19
N ALA A 181 26.00 -16.12 -9.33
CA ALA A 181 26.77 -16.84 -10.34
C ALA A 181 26.36 -16.46 -11.77
N ALA A 182 25.07 -16.28 -12.04
CA ALA A 182 24.58 -15.85 -13.35
C ALA A 182 25.05 -14.43 -13.69
N LEU A 183 25.00 -13.51 -12.73
CA LEU A 183 25.46 -12.13 -12.90
C LEU A 183 26.97 -12.06 -13.12
N GLN A 184 27.76 -12.83 -12.37
CA GLN A 184 29.23 -12.83 -12.48
C GLN A 184 29.73 -13.29 -13.86
N LYS A 185 28.96 -14.10 -14.61
CA LYS A 185 29.33 -14.55 -15.96
C LYS A 185 29.51 -13.42 -16.98
N SER A 186 28.86 -12.27 -16.79
CA SER A 186 28.99 -11.15 -17.74
C SER A 186 30.31 -10.39 -17.61
N GLY A 187 30.97 -10.44 -16.45
CA GLY A 187 32.16 -9.66 -16.11
C GLY A 187 31.97 -8.13 -16.12
N ASN A 188 30.77 -7.64 -16.44
CA ASN A 188 30.47 -6.22 -16.65
C ASN A 188 29.37 -5.77 -15.67
N ARG A 189 29.75 -4.86 -14.77
CA ARG A 189 28.89 -4.32 -13.72
C ARG A 189 27.64 -3.61 -14.27
N ASP A 190 27.76 -2.87 -15.37
CA ASP A 190 26.63 -2.15 -15.95
C ASP A 190 25.60 -3.12 -16.55
N LEU A 191 26.07 -4.20 -17.20
CA LEU A 191 25.18 -5.25 -17.70
C LEU A 191 24.53 -6.04 -16.55
N GLN A 192 25.24 -6.28 -15.44
CA GLN A 192 24.67 -6.91 -14.24
C GLN A 192 23.57 -6.07 -13.62
N LEU A 193 23.81 -4.76 -13.45
CA LEU A 193 22.83 -3.83 -12.91
C LEU A 193 21.63 -3.66 -13.85
N ALA A 194 21.85 -3.60 -15.16
CA ALA A 194 20.77 -3.53 -16.14
C ALA A 194 19.91 -4.81 -16.15
N ALA A 195 20.52 -5.99 -16.00
CA ALA A 195 19.78 -7.24 -15.87
C ALA A 195 18.98 -7.30 -14.56
N LEU A 196 19.60 -6.94 -13.42
CA LEU A 196 18.93 -6.94 -12.12
C LEU A 196 17.77 -5.93 -12.09
N ALA A 197 17.94 -4.74 -12.66
CA ALA A 197 16.89 -3.74 -12.76
C ALA A 197 15.68 -4.23 -13.59
N GLN A 198 15.92 -4.97 -14.67
CA GLN A 198 14.84 -5.56 -15.48
C GLN A 198 14.11 -6.67 -14.75
N VAL A 199 14.85 -7.55 -14.07
CA VAL A 199 14.28 -8.63 -13.26
C VAL A 199 13.44 -8.08 -12.11
N VAL A 200 13.96 -7.11 -11.35
CA VAL A 200 13.21 -6.48 -10.25
C VAL A 200 11.96 -5.77 -10.76
N ASP A 201 12.03 -5.04 -11.87
CA ASP A 201 10.86 -4.39 -12.47
C ASP A 201 9.78 -5.39 -12.88
N GLU A 202 10.18 -6.55 -13.42
CA GLU A 202 9.25 -7.61 -13.83
C GLU A 202 8.63 -8.33 -12.61
N PHE A 203 9.44 -8.64 -11.59
CA PHE A 203 8.95 -9.20 -10.33
C PHE A 203 7.91 -8.27 -9.69
N LEU A 204 8.24 -6.99 -9.53
CA LEU A 204 7.31 -6.02 -8.92
C LEU A 204 6.04 -5.78 -9.75
N LYS A 205 6.07 -5.98 -11.07
CA LYS A 205 4.86 -5.97 -11.92
C LYS A 205 4.00 -7.22 -11.72
N SER A 206 4.63 -8.38 -11.52
CA SER A 206 3.93 -9.65 -11.34
C SER A 206 3.23 -9.72 -9.97
N SER A 207 3.79 -9.09 -8.93
CA SER A 207 3.17 -8.95 -7.61
C SER A 207 1.89 -8.09 -7.62
N ASP A 208 1.73 -7.22 -8.62
CA ASP A 208 0.53 -6.37 -8.81
C ASP A 208 -0.64 -7.14 -9.47
N GLN A 209 -0.44 -8.42 -9.84
CA GLN A 209 -1.51 -9.36 -10.16
C GLN A 209 -1.81 -10.24 -8.92
N PRO A 210 -3.08 -10.36 -8.48
CA PRO A 210 -3.42 -11.10 -7.28
C PRO A 210 -3.14 -12.59 -7.48
N SER A 211 -2.03 -13.08 -6.91
CA SER A 211 -1.76 -14.50 -6.83
C SER A 211 -2.77 -15.18 -5.89
N LYS A 212 -3.65 -16.00 -6.48
CA LYS A 212 -4.41 -17.02 -5.75
C LYS A 212 -3.44 -18.15 -5.36
N LEU A 213 -3.06 -18.26 -4.10
CA LEU A 213 -2.48 -19.46 -3.49
C LEU A 213 -3.11 -19.60 -2.10
N THR A 214 -4.21 -20.34 -1.94
CA THR A 214 -4.28 -21.78 -1.60
C THR A 214 -3.56 -22.16 -0.31
N GLY A 215 -4.38 -22.44 0.71
CA GLY A 215 -4.09 -23.26 1.87
C GLY A 215 -5.43 -23.72 2.43
N ALA A 216 -6.01 -24.76 1.83
CA ALA A 216 -7.00 -25.61 2.49
C ALA A 216 -6.27 -26.53 3.47
N ASP A 217 -7.03 -26.99 4.46
CA ASP A 217 -6.76 -28.05 5.42
C ASP A 217 -5.91 -27.70 6.65
N GLU A 218 -6.59 -27.23 7.71
CA GLU A 218 -6.55 -27.92 8.99
C GLU A 218 -7.97 -27.95 9.59
N GLU A 219 -8.66 -29.08 9.42
CA GLU A 219 -9.80 -29.46 10.25
C GLU A 219 -9.35 -29.51 11.72
N THR A 220 -9.90 -28.63 12.54
CA THR A 220 -9.77 -28.73 14.00
C THR A 220 -10.82 -29.74 14.50
N PRO A 221 -10.45 -30.81 15.25
CA PRO A 221 -11.45 -31.72 15.77
C PRO A 221 -12.25 -31.08 16.91
N ALA A 222 -13.57 -31.21 16.83
CA ALA A 222 -14.52 -30.80 17.84
C ALA A 222 -14.25 -31.54 19.17
N VAL A 223 -13.91 -30.77 20.22
CA VAL A 223 -13.91 -31.27 21.60
C VAL A 223 -15.36 -31.34 22.08
N ASN A 224 -15.90 -32.55 22.12
CA ASN A 224 -17.14 -32.89 22.81
C ASN A 224 -16.95 -32.72 24.32
N LEU A 225 -17.48 -31.64 24.90
CA LEU A 225 -17.74 -31.55 26.33
C LEU A 225 -19.11 -32.18 26.63
N VAL A 226 -19.07 -33.46 26.98
CA VAL A 226 -20.20 -34.15 27.64
C VAL A 226 -20.36 -33.54 29.03
N HIS A 227 -21.46 -32.80 29.23
CA HIS A 227 -22.01 -32.53 30.54
C HIS A 227 -22.65 -33.80 31.09
N ASP A 228 -21.92 -34.54 31.91
CA ASP A 228 -22.53 -35.57 32.76
C ASP A 228 -23.09 -34.90 34.03
N ARG A 229 -24.42 -34.80 34.07
CA ARG A 229 -25.19 -34.65 35.31
C ARG A 229 -25.32 -36.03 35.95
N LYS A 230 -24.87 -36.17 37.20
CA LYS A 230 -25.50 -36.87 38.34
C LYS A 230 -24.41 -37.42 39.28
N SER A 231 -24.28 -36.83 40.47
CA SER A 231 -24.93 -37.28 41.70
C SER A 231 -24.63 -36.31 42.84
#